data_AF-A0A5C3KGX1-F1
#
_entry.id   AF-A0A5C3KGX1-F1
#
_cell.length_a   1.000
_cell.length_b   1.000
_cell.length_c   1.000
_cell.angle_alpha   90.00
_cell.angle_beta   90.00
_cell.angle_gamma   90.00
#
_symmetry.space_group_name_H-M   'P 1'
#
loop_
_entity.id
_entity.type
_entity.pdbx_description
1 polymer ?
#
loop_
_entity_poly.entity_id
_entity_poly.type
_entity_poly.pdbx_seq_one_letter_code
_entity_poly.pdbx_strand_id
1 'polypeptide(L)' 'MWGALFSLVALAPFTNALLRFGCSQLVTERLDPLVTPGQVSPHVHQIIGGVCISHPW' A
#
# COMPACT_ATOMS: atom_id res chain seq x y z
N MET A 1 -23.14 21.90 19.80
CA MET A 1 -22.74 20.50 19.62
C MET A 1 -22.86 20.05 18.16
N TRP A 2 -24.04 20.17 17.53
CA TRP A 2 -24.23 19.74 16.13
C TRP A 2 -23.43 20.49 15.07
N GLY A 3 -23.09 21.77 15.31
CA GLY A 3 -22.31 22.57 14.36
C GLY A 3 -20.99 21.91 13.98
N ALA A 4 -20.29 21.28 14.93
CA ALA A 4 -19.05 20.58 14.67
C ALA A 4 -19.24 19.34 13.77
N LEU A 5 -20.34 18.61 13.93
CA LEU A 5 -20.67 17.46 13.08
C LEU A 5 -20.98 17.91 11.64
N PHE A 6 -21.72 19.01 11.48
CA PHE A 6 -21.98 19.58 10.16
C PHE A 6 -20.70 20.03 9.46
N SER A 7 -19.78 20.68 10.18
CA SER A 7 -18.48 21.03 9.64
C SER A 7 -17.67 19.81 9.20
N LEU A 8 -17.64 18.74 10.01
CA LEU A 8 -16.88 17.53 9.67
C LEU A 8 -17.39 16.83 8.40
N VAL A 9 -18.72 16.75 8.25
CA VAL A 9 -19.36 16.19 7.05
C VAL A 9 -19.11 17.06 5.83
N ALA A 10 -19.16 18.39 5.96
CA ALA A 10 -18.89 19.31 4.86
C ALA A 10 -17.45 19.22 4.32
N LEU A 11 -16.47 18.86 5.17
CA LEU A 11 -15.07 18.67 4.79
C LEU A 11 -14.74 17.27 4.28
N ALA A 12 -15.60 16.27 4.51
CA ALA A 12 -15.38 14.87 4.09
C ALA A 12 -15.01 14.68 2.61
N PRO A 13 -15.66 15.33 1.61
CA PRO A 13 -15.34 15.11 0.20
C PRO A 13 -14.01 15.74 -0.22
N PHE A 14 -13.42 16.62 0.60
CA PHE A 14 -12.12 17.23 0.34
C PHE A 14 -10.95 16.42 0.89
N THR A 15 -11.24 15.28 1.53
CA THR A 15 -10.21 14.37 2.05
C THR A 15 -9.60 13.54 0.92
N ASN A 16 -8.27 13.46 0.85
CA ASN A 16 -7.57 12.56 -0.05
C ASN A 16 -7.27 11.23 0.66
N ALA A 17 -8.30 10.46 0.98
CA ALA A 17 -8.19 9.22 1.76
C ALA A 17 -7.80 7.98 0.92
N LEU A 18 -7.39 8.17 -0.34
CA LEU A 18 -6.97 7.08 -1.20
C LEU A 18 -5.48 6.80 -1.01
N LEU A 19 -5.12 5.54 -0.78
CA LEU A 19 -3.75 5.08 -0.90
C LEU A 19 -3.32 5.20 -2.36
N ARG A 20 -2.55 6.23 -2.67
CA ARG A 20 -1.99 6.43 -4.01
C ARG A 20 -0.76 5.56 -4.16
N PHE A 21 -0.93 4.45 -4.84
CA PHE A 21 0.18 3.68 -5.36
C PHE A 21 0.75 4.43 -6.56
N GLY A 22 2.04 4.77 -6.53
CA GLY A 22 2.68 5.43 -7.67
C GLY A 22 2.63 4.55 -8.92
N CYS A 23 2.96 5.11 -10.09
CA CYS A 23 3.10 4.35 -11.36
C CYS A 23 4.32 3.41 -11.37
N SER A 24 4.63 2.78 -10.24
CA SER A 24 5.63 1.73 -10.13
C SER A 24 4.98 0.42 -10.54
N GLN A 25 5.75 -0.45 -11.18
CA GLN A 25 5.25 -1.72 -11.71
C GLN A 25 4.62 -2.56 -10.59
N LEU A 26 3.34 -2.88 -10.78
CA LEU A 26 2.66 -3.82 -9.91
C LEU A 26 3.16 -5.22 -10.22
N VAL A 27 3.99 -5.77 -9.34
CA VAL A 27 4.47 -7.15 -9.48
C VAL A 27 3.83 -8.03 -8.42
N THR A 28 3.44 -9.22 -8.83
CA THR A 28 2.97 -10.27 -7.93
C THR A 28 4.09 -11.27 -7.74
N GLU A 29 4.48 -11.52 -6.49
CA GLU A 29 5.58 -12.41 -6.16
C GLU A 29 5.18 -13.43 -5.09
N ARG A 30 5.85 -14.58 -5.09
CA ARG A 30 5.69 -15.63 -4.09
C ARG A 30 6.88 -15.69 -3.13
N LEU A 31 7.28 -14.52 -2.66
CA LEU A 31 8.31 -14.36 -1.64
C LEU A 31 7.63 -13.97 -0.33
N ASP A 32 7.87 -14.74 0.73
CA ASP A 32 7.38 -14.44 2.07
C ASP A 32 8.53 -14.59 3.08
N PRO A 33 9.14 -13.49 3.52
CA PRO A 33 10.31 -13.52 4.40
C PRO A 33 9.97 -13.87 5.84
N LEU A 34 8.69 -13.88 6.23
CA LEU A 34 8.28 -14.03 7.62
C LEU A 34 7.78 -15.45 7.92
N VAL A 35 6.89 -15.99 7.09
CA VAL A 35 6.24 -17.28 7.41
C VAL A 35 6.94 -18.45 6.73
N THR A 36 7.41 -18.27 5.48
CA THR A 36 8.09 -19.34 4.73
C THR A 36 9.46 -18.89 4.18
N PRO A 37 10.42 -18.55 5.07
CA PRO A 37 11.73 -18.07 4.65
C PRO A 37 12.51 -19.14 3.86
N GLY A 38 13.12 -18.71 2.74
CA GLY A 38 13.97 -19.57 1.91
C GLY A 38 13.23 -20.61 1.07
N GLN A 39 11.90 -20.56 1.00
CA GLN A 39 11.05 -21.46 0.20
C GLN A 39 10.06 -20.63 -0.64
N VAL A 40 9.48 -21.23 -1.69
CA VAL A 40 8.43 -20.58 -2.48
C VAL A 40 7.17 -20.46 -1.63
N SER A 41 6.63 -19.24 -1.48
CA SER A 41 5.46 -19.00 -0.64
C SER A 41 4.21 -19.71 -1.18
N PRO A 42 3.38 -20.28 -0.28
CA PRO A 42 2.09 -20.87 -0.67
C PRO A 42 1.06 -19.80 -1.11
N HIS A 43 1.33 -18.51 -0.86
CA HIS A 43 0.46 -17.40 -1.23
C HIS A 43 1.21 -16.33 -2.05
N VAL A 44 0.47 -15.38 -2.60
CA VAL A 44 1.00 -14.34 -3.49
C VAL A 44 0.92 -12.98 -2.79
N HIS A 45 1.98 -12.20 -2.92
CA HIS A 45 2.06 -10.83 -2.42
C HIS A 45 2.04 -9.87 -3.60
N GLN A 46 1.21 -8.83 -3.51
CA GLN A 46 1.22 -7.73 -4.45
C GLN A 46 2.16 -6.66 -3.93
N ILE A 47 3.29 -6.48 -4.61
CA ILE A 47 4.34 -5.56 -4.20
C ILE A 47 4.17 -4.25 -4.95
N ILE A 48 4.24 -3.14 -4.22
CA ILE A 48 4.02 -1.79 -4.76
C ILE A 48 5.23 -0.93 -4.39
N GLY A 49 5.79 -0.22 -5.38
CA GLY A 49 6.97 0.63 -5.19
C GLY A 49 8.31 -0.05 -5.49
N GLY A 50 8.32 -1.08 -6.33
CA GLY A 50 9.52 -1.86 -6.64
C GLY A 50 10.61 -1.08 -7.38
N VAL A 51 11.58 -0.54 -6.63
CA VAL A 51 13.04 -0.68 -6.83
C VAL A 51 13.75 -0.29 -5.52
N CYS A 52 14.12 -1.31 -4.72
CA CYS A 52 15.14 -1.21 -3.67
C CYS A 52 15.96 -2.50 -3.47
N ILE A 53 15.66 -3.62 -4.15
CA ILE A 53 16.37 -4.90 -3.92
C ILE A 53 17.60 -5.11 -4.82
N SER A 54 17.96 -4.11 -5.62
CA SER A 54 19.20 -4.09 -6.41
C SER A 54 19.67 -2.66 -6.72
N HIS A 55 20.03 -1.89 -5.71
CA HIS A 55 20.75 -0.63 -5.93
C HIS A 55 21.91 -0.50 -4.94
N PRO A 56 23.17 -0.67 -5.39
CA PRO A 56 24.33 0.04 -4.86
C PRO A 56 24.43 1.46 -5.49
N TRP A 57 23.30 2.12 -5.72
CA TRP A 57 23.20 3.54 -6.10
C TRP A 57 22.02 4.19 -5.39
#